data_AF-A0A951XUU7-F1
#
_entry.id   AF-A0A951XUU7-F1
#
_cell.length_a   1.000
_cell.length_b   1.000
_cell.length_c   1.000
_cell.angle_alpha   90.00
_cell.angle_beta   90.00
_cell.angle_gamma   90.00
#
_symmetry.space_group_name_H-M   'P 1'
#
loop_
_entity.id
_entity.type
_entity.pdbx_description
1 polymer ?
#
loop_
_entity_poly.entity_id
_entity_poly.type
_entity_poly.pdbx_seq_one_letter_code
_entity_poly.pdbx_strand_id
1 'polypeptide(L)'
;MMLWLASPNKVELWESLRQGFTKGVDSNTMMGFGVGLVAAAVVVVIIAKLLHRDRPERARPLQDYLMLAVDLLGLSEDERRDLTVVAGAARLRQPVIMLLSPANLGRAVLKAGTRDPALHRRLDLLCQKMFDVPLTHALAAAIQRSQGAPA
;
A
#
# COMPACT_ATOMS: atom_id res chain seq x y z
N MET A 1 27.08 -27.11 -41.86
CA MET A 1 27.74 -28.16 -41.06
C MET A 1 27.37 -27.90 -39.60
N MET A 2 26.27 -28.53 -39.16
CA MET A 2 25.70 -28.38 -37.81
C MET A 2 26.48 -29.26 -36.83
N LEU A 3 26.92 -28.70 -35.70
CA LEU A 3 27.46 -29.47 -34.58
C LEU A 3 26.64 -29.15 -33.32
N TRP A 4 25.88 -30.16 -32.94
CA TRP A 4 25.02 -30.28 -31.77
C TRP A 4 25.77 -30.03 -30.45
N LEU A 5 25.18 -29.22 -29.56
CA LEU A 5 25.51 -29.17 -28.14
C LEU A 5 25.05 -30.49 -27.49
N ALA A 6 26.00 -31.42 -27.31
CA ALA A 6 25.79 -32.60 -26.49
C ALA A 6 25.52 -32.14 -25.04
N SER A 7 24.29 -32.32 -24.55
CA SER A 7 23.98 -32.11 -23.13
C SER A 7 24.70 -33.18 -22.31
N PRO A 8 25.54 -32.83 -21.32
CA PRO A 8 26.11 -33.81 -20.42
C PRO A 8 25.00 -34.38 -19.53
N ASN A 9 24.66 -35.64 -19.81
CA ASN A 9 24.18 -36.73 -18.96
C ASN A 9 23.46 -36.35 -17.65
N LYS A 10 22.11 -36.33 -17.71
CA LYS A 10 21.22 -36.43 -16.52
C LYS A 10 21.58 -37.57 -15.56
N VAL A 11 22.30 -38.58 -16.06
CA VAL A 11 22.77 -39.75 -15.29
C VAL A 11 23.83 -39.36 -14.27
N GLU A 12 24.77 -38.45 -14.58
CA GLU A 12 25.78 -37.97 -13.60
C GLU A 12 25.13 -37.16 -12.47
N LEU A 13 24.07 -36.42 -12.79
CA LEU A 13 23.31 -35.65 -11.79
C LEU A 13 22.49 -36.57 -10.88
N TRP A 14 22.00 -37.70 -11.41
CA TRP A 14 21.30 -38.70 -10.62
C TRP A 14 22.23 -39.56 -9.77
N GLU A 15 23.42 -39.89 -10.27
CA GLU A 15 24.44 -40.63 -9.53
C GLU A 15 25.06 -39.82 -8.40
N SER A 16 25.31 -38.51 -8.62
CA SER A 16 25.76 -37.60 -7.56
C SER A 16 24.71 -37.39 -6.47
N LEU A 17 23.42 -37.31 -6.83
CA LEU A 17 22.31 -37.31 -5.87
C LEU A 17 22.22 -38.62 -5.08
N ARG A 18 22.41 -39.76 -5.74
CA ARG A 18 22.35 -41.09 -5.09
C ARG A 18 23.54 -41.33 -4.16
N GLN A 19 24.73 -40.87 -4.53
CA GLN A 19 25.93 -40.94 -3.68
C GLN A 19 25.84 -40.01 -2.46
N GLY A 20 25.15 -38.86 -2.59
CA GLY A 20 24.87 -37.95 -1.47
C GLY A 20 23.97 -38.57 -0.39
N PHE A 21 23.12 -39.53 -0.75
CA PHE A 21 22.23 -40.23 0.19
C PHE A 21 22.83 -41.46 0.88
N THR A 22 23.93 -42.02 0.34
CA THR A 22 24.52 -43.28 0.84
C THR A 22 25.77 -43.09 1.71
N LYS A 23 26.41 -41.92 1.68
CA LYS A 23 27.42 -41.57 2.67
C LYS A 23 26.73 -41.18 3.98
N GLY A 24 27.03 -41.93 5.05
CA GLY A 24 26.57 -41.64 6.40
C GLY A 24 26.71 -40.16 6.73
N VAL A 25 25.67 -39.60 7.33
CA VAL A 25 25.56 -38.15 7.58
C VAL A 25 26.64 -37.74 8.59
N ASP A 26 27.79 -37.31 8.07
CA ASP A 26 28.81 -36.64 8.88
C ASP A 26 28.22 -35.37 9.50
N SER A 27 28.62 -35.08 10.74
CA SER A 27 28.12 -33.94 11.53
C SER A 27 28.25 -32.58 10.80
N ASN A 28 29.17 -32.46 9.85
CA ASN A 28 29.38 -31.25 9.06
C ASN A 28 28.28 -31.04 8.00
N THR A 29 27.70 -32.13 7.48
CA THR A 29 26.59 -32.12 6.53
C THR A 29 25.26 -31.78 7.23
N MET A 30 25.08 -32.20 8.49
CA MET A 30 23.95 -31.76 9.33
C MET A 30 23.97 -30.24 9.56
N MET A 31 25.15 -29.66 9.78
CA MET A 31 25.31 -28.22 9.96
C MET A 31 24.97 -27.45 8.67
N GLY A 32 25.39 -27.97 7.50
CA GLY A 32 25.01 -27.42 6.18
C GLY A 32 23.50 -27.48 5.91
N PHE A 33 22.84 -28.57 6.30
CA PHE A 33 21.37 -28.67 6.23
C PHE A 33 20.67 -27.65 7.13
N GLY A 34 21.19 -27.42 8.35
CA GLY A 34 20.66 -26.41 9.28
C GLY A 34 20.73 -25.01 8.69
N VAL A 35 21.87 -24.63 8.11
CA VAL A 35 22.06 -23.31 7.47
C VAL A 35 21.13 -23.16 6.25
N GLY A 36 21.01 -24.21 5.42
CA GLY A 36 20.09 -24.21 4.27
C GLY A 36 18.62 -24.03 4.67
N LEU A 37 18.20 -24.67 5.77
CA LEU A 37 16.83 -24.57 6.28
C LEU A 37 16.53 -23.18 6.85
N VAL A 38 17.48 -22.57 7.55
CA VAL A 38 17.36 -21.19 8.05
C VAL A 38 17.29 -20.19 6.88
N ALA A 39 18.15 -20.34 5.87
CA ALA A 39 18.12 -19.48 4.69
C ALA A 39 16.79 -19.60 3.93
N ALA A 40 16.26 -20.81 3.76
CA ALA A 40 14.95 -21.04 3.16
C ALA A 40 13.82 -20.39 3.98
N ALA A 41 13.84 -20.50 5.30
CA ALA A 41 12.86 -19.86 6.18
C ALA A 41 12.89 -18.33 6.06
N VAL A 42 14.07 -17.72 6.00
CA VAL A 42 14.22 -16.27 5.82
C VAL A 42 13.63 -15.82 4.48
N VAL A 43 13.92 -16.55 3.40
CA VAL A 43 13.36 -16.25 2.07
C VAL A 43 11.83 -16.36 2.09
N VAL A 44 11.27 -17.40 2.70
CA VAL A 44 9.81 -17.57 2.85
C VAL A 44 9.20 -16.41 3.64
N VAL A 45 9.84 -15.96 4.73
CA VAL A 45 9.36 -14.83 5.54
C VAL A 45 9.41 -13.51 4.76
N ILE A 46 10.47 -13.26 3.99
CA ILE A 46 10.58 -12.07 3.14
C ILE A 46 9.51 -12.08 2.06
N ILE A 47 9.33 -13.22 1.37
CA ILE A 47 8.28 -13.39 0.36
C ILE A 47 6.89 -13.21 0.98
N ALA A 48 6.64 -13.78 2.15
CA ALA A 48 5.38 -13.62 2.87
C ALA A 48 5.13 -12.15 3.26
N LYS A 49 6.15 -11.43 3.73
CA LYS A 49 6.07 -9.99 4.02
C LYS A 49 5.80 -9.16 2.77
N LEU A 50 6.47 -9.46 1.65
CA LEU A 50 6.26 -8.75 0.38
C LEU A 50 4.85 -9.02 -0.15
N LEU A 51 4.39 -10.28 -0.14
CA LEU A 51 3.02 -10.66 -0.53
C LEU A 51 1.95 -10.08 0.40
N HIS A 52 2.24 -9.87 1.70
CA HIS A 52 1.31 -9.25 2.64
C HIS A 52 1.31 -7.72 2.57
N ARG A 53 2.38 -7.10 2.07
CA ARG A 53 2.42 -5.64 1.83
C ARG A 53 1.43 -5.22 0.73
N ASP A 54 1.15 -6.12 -0.22
CA ASP A 54 0.20 -5.90 -1.31
C ASP A 54 -1.19 -6.50 -1.06
N ARG A 55 -1.41 -7.22 0.04
CA ARG A 55 -2.77 -7.60 0.42
C ARG A 55 -3.49 -6.35 0.92
N PRO A 56 -4.56 -5.87 0.26
CA PRO A 56 -5.45 -4.93 0.89
C PRO A 56 -5.93 -5.60 2.17
N GLU A 57 -5.59 -5.02 3.32
CA GLU A 57 -6.15 -5.42 4.61
C GLU A 57 -7.64 -5.64 4.40
N ARG A 58 -8.10 -6.86 4.68
CA ARG A 58 -9.52 -7.21 4.64
C ARG A 58 -10.26 -6.09 5.34
N ALA A 59 -11.15 -5.43 4.59
CA ALA A 59 -11.98 -4.33 5.08
C ALA A 59 -12.58 -4.76 6.42
N ARG A 60 -11.99 -4.25 7.51
CA ARG A 60 -12.69 -4.21 8.79
C ARG A 60 -14.00 -3.47 8.49
N PRO A 61 -15.15 -3.90 9.07
CA PRO A 61 -16.39 -3.15 8.89
C PRO A 61 -16.06 -1.70 9.18
N LEU A 62 -16.27 -0.82 8.19
CA LEU A 62 -16.09 0.61 8.35
C LEU A 62 -17.05 1.02 9.46
N GLN A 63 -16.59 1.00 10.71
CA GLN A 63 -17.10 1.96 11.67
C GLN A 63 -16.95 3.29 10.97
N ASP A 64 -18.07 3.98 10.82
CA ASP A 64 -18.19 5.18 10.00
C ASP A 64 -17.48 6.32 10.76
N TYR A 65 -16.15 6.23 10.89
CA TYR A 65 -15.31 7.18 11.61
C TYR A 65 -15.41 8.58 10.99
N LEU A 66 -15.88 8.65 9.74
CA LEU A 66 -16.27 9.91 9.12
C LEU A 66 -17.50 10.51 9.81
N MET A 67 -18.57 9.74 10.05
CA MET A 67 -19.72 10.22 10.83
C MET A 67 -19.29 10.70 12.22
N LEU A 68 -18.50 9.89 12.93
CA LEU A 68 -18.06 10.26 14.28
C LEU A 68 -17.24 11.56 14.28
N ALA A 69 -16.36 11.74 13.28
CA ALA A 69 -15.58 12.96 13.13
C ALA A 69 -16.45 14.16 12.75
N VAL A 70 -17.43 13.98 11.85
CA VAL A 70 -18.40 15.02 11.43
C VAL A 70 -19.21 15.51 12.63
N ASP A 71 -19.69 14.60 13.48
CA ASP A 71 -20.45 14.93 14.69
C ASP A 71 -19.58 15.69 15.70
N LEU A 72 -18.34 15.25 15.93
CA LEU A 72 -17.39 15.93 16.82
C LEU A 72 -16.99 17.32 16.31
N LEU A 73 -16.93 17.51 15.00
CA LEU A 73 -16.57 18.76 14.36
C LEU A 73 -17.78 19.69 14.15
N GLY A 74 -18.99 19.26 14.53
CA GLY A 74 -20.22 20.05 14.37
C GLY A 74 -20.53 20.38 12.91
N LEU A 75 -20.21 19.46 11.99
CA LEU A 75 -20.45 19.66 10.56
C LEU A 75 -21.93 19.41 10.21
N SER A 76 -22.45 20.17 9.25
CA SER A 76 -23.82 20.01 8.78
C SER A 76 -23.99 18.75 7.93
N GLU A 77 -25.24 18.32 7.72
CA GLU A 77 -25.51 17.18 6.84
C GLU A 77 -25.07 17.41 5.38
N ASP A 78 -25.13 18.65 4.92
CA ASP A 78 -24.68 19.04 3.58
C ASP A 78 -23.16 18.96 3.47
N GLU A 79 -22.42 19.44 4.48
CA GLU A 79 -20.97 19.33 4.56
C GLU A 79 -20.53 17.86 4.59
N ARG A 80 -21.25 17.01 5.36
CA ARG A 80 -21.05 15.55 5.40
C ARG A 80 -21.25 14.92 4.03
N ARG A 81 -22.29 15.31 3.30
CA ARG A 81 -22.60 14.77 1.97
C ARG A 81 -21.51 15.15 0.97
N ASP A 82 -21.07 16.41 0.97
CA ASP A 82 -20.00 16.88 0.10
C ASP A 82 -18.68 16.12 0.38
N LEU A 83 -18.32 15.92 1.65
CA LEU A 83 -17.15 15.14 2.05
C LEU A 83 -17.24 13.66 1.61
N THR A 84 -18.42 13.05 1.74
CA THR A 84 -18.66 11.67 1.30
C THR A 84 -18.52 11.54 -0.22
N VAL A 85 -19.06 12.51 -0.97
CA VAL A 85 -18.91 12.56 -2.43
C VAL A 85 -17.44 12.65 -2.83
N VAL A 86 -16.67 13.53 -2.19
CA VAL A 86 -15.24 13.68 -2.44
C VAL A 86 -14.47 12.40 -2.09
N ALA A 87 -14.72 11.82 -0.91
CA ALA A 87 -14.05 10.60 -0.48
C ALA A 87 -14.33 9.41 -1.41
N GLY A 88 -15.59 9.28 -1.86
CA GLY A 88 -16.01 8.27 -2.83
C GLY A 88 -15.34 8.46 -4.18
N ALA A 89 -15.36 9.68 -4.72
CA ALA A 89 -14.71 10.01 -5.99
C ALA A 89 -13.18 9.80 -5.94
N ALA A 90 -12.54 10.17 -4.82
CA ALA A 90 -11.11 9.96 -4.59
C ALA A 90 -10.74 8.50 -4.28
N ARG A 91 -11.73 7.60 -4.13
CA ARG A 91 -11.54 6.20 -3.73
C ARG A 91 -10.66 6.06 -2.49
N LEU A 92 -10.94 6.84 -1.45
CA LEU A 92 -10.19 6.79 -0.20
C LEU A 92 -10.53 5.51 0.56
N ARG A 93 -9.50 4.77 0.98
CA ARG A 93 -9.70 3.59 1.86
C ARG A 93 -10.22 3.99 3.25
N GLN A 94 -9.82 5.17 3.73
CA GLN A 94 -10.22 5.74 5.01
C GLN A 94 -10.61 7.21 4.78
N PRO A 95 -11.91 7.52 4.62
CA PRO A 95 -12.38 8.89 4.36
C PRO A 95 -11.92 9.89 5.41
N VAL A 96 -11.93 9.51 6.69
CA VAL A 96 -11.58 10.38 7.82
C VAL A 96 -10.17 11.00 7.73
N ILE A 97 -9.23 10.38 7.00
CA ILE A 97 -7.87 10.91 6.80
C ILE A 97 -7.89 12.31 6.16
N MET A 98 -8.90 12.60 5.33
CA MET A 98 -9.04 13.91 4.70
C MET A 98 -9.26 15.04 5.71
N LEU A 99 -9.79 14.73 6.89
CA LEU A 99 -10.09 15.70 7.96
C LEU A 99 -8.91 15.95 8.90
N LEU A 100 -7.81 15.20 8.77
CA LEU A 100 -6.65 15.33 9.66
C LEU A 100 -5.78 16.57 9.38
N SER A 101 -5.81 17.06 8.14
CA SER A 101 -5.06 18.25 7.76
C SER A 101 -5.62 18.87 6.47
N PRO A 102 -5.44 20.19 6.27
CA PRO A 102 -5.86 20.84 5.02
C PRO A 102 -5.20 20.18 3.80
N ALA A 103 -3.93 19.82 3.88
CA ALA A 103 -3.22 19.15 2.79
C ALA A 103 -3.84 17.79 2.39
N ASN A 104 -4.37 17.01 3.34
CA ASN A 104 -5.05 15.75 3.03
C ASN A 104 -6.40 15.99 2.34
N LEU A 105 -7.15 17.01 2.77
CA LEU A 105 -8.37 17.44 2.10
C LEU A 105 -8.07 17.89 0.67
N GLY A 106 -7.05 18.75 0.48
CA GLY A 106 -6.60 19.19 -0.84
C GLY A 106 -6.22 18.02 -1.75
N ARG A 107 -5.48 17.03 -1.24
CA ARG A 107 -5.17 15.80 -1.98
C ARG A 107 -6.41 14.99 -2.35
N ALA A 108 -7.37 14.87 -1.44
CA ALA A 108 -8.62 14.18 -1.69
C ALA A 108 -9.41 14.87 -2.81
N VAL A 109 -9.52 16.20 -2.76
CA VAL A 109 -10.20 17.00 -3.80
C VAL A 109 -9.50 16.87 -5.16
N LEU A 110 -8.15 16.95 -5.20
CA LEU A 110 -7.40 16.72 -6.44
C LEU A 110 -7.65 15.33 -7.01
N LYS A 111 -7.61 14.30 -6.17
CA LYS A 111 -7.79 12.91 -6.58
C LYS A 111 -9.23 12.61 -7.01
N ALA A 112 -10.20 13.28 -6.41
CA ALA A 112 -11.60 13.19 -6.79
C ALA A 112 -11.86 13.79 -8.19
N GLY A 113 -11.01 14.72 -8.65
CA GLY A 113 -11.11 15.30 -9.99
C GLY A 113 -12.42 16.06 -10.22
N THR A 114 -13.00 16.63 -9.16
CA THR A 114 -14.32 17.25 -9.22
C THR A 114 -14.28 18.50 -10.10
N ARG A 115 -15.12 18.56 -11.14
CA ARG A 115 -15.25 19.74 -12.02
C ARG A 115 -16.39 20.67 -11.63
N ASP A 116 -17.12 20.36 -10.57
CA ASP A 116 -18.22 21.19 -10.09
C ASP A 116 -17.69 22.40 -9.29
N PRO A 117 -17.84 23.64 -9.82
CA PRO A 117 -17.37 24.84 -9.15
C PRO A 117 -18.17 25.16 -7.88
N ALA A 118 -19.43 24.74 -7.79
CA ALA A 118 -20.26 24.97 -6.61
C ALA A 118 -19.80 24.09 -5.45
N LEU A 119 -19.53 22.81 -5.71
CA LEU A 119 -18.91 21.91 -4.74
C LEU A 119 -17.55 22.44 -4.28
N HIS A 120 -16.72 22.94 -5.21
CA HIS A 120 -15.40 23.48 -4.86
C HIS A 120 -15.48 24.66 -3.90
N ARG A 121 -16.43 25.59 -4.11
CA ARG A 121 -16.67 26.72 -3.18
C ARG A 121 -17.14 26.25 -1.81
N ARG A 122 -18.04 25.27 -1.73
CA ARG A 122 -18.50 24.72 -0.44
C ARG A 122 -17.36 24.04 0.32
N LEU A 123 -16.51 23.29 -0.39
CA LEU A 123 -15.32 22.67 0.19
C LEU A 123 -14.27 23.70 0.63
N ASP A 124 -14.17 24.83 -0.07
CA ASP A 124 -13.29 25.93 0.31
C ASP A 124 -13.75 26.59 1.62
N LEU A 125 -15.04 26.89 1.74
CA LEU A 125 -15.64 27.38 2.98
C LEU A 125 -15.49 26.38 4.13
N LEU A 126 -15.67 25.09 3.85
CA LEU A 126 -15.47 24.02 4.83
C LEU A 126 -14.01 23.94 5.29
N CYS A 127 -13.06 24.01 4.36
CA CYS A 127 -11.63 24.02 4.67
C CYS A 127 -11.27 25.23 5.55
N GLN A 128 -11.81 26.40 5.22
CA GLN A 128 -11.61 27.61 6.01
C GLN A 128 -12.22 27.50 7.40
N LYS A 129 -13.43 26.93 7.52
CA LYS A 129 -14.08 26.68 8.81
C LYS A 129 -13.29 25.70 9.70
N MET A 130 -12.75 24.63 9.10
CA MET A 130 -12.07 23.56 9.84
C MET A 130 -10.62 23.87 10.20
N PHE A 131 -9.91 24.58 9.32
CA PHE A 131 -8.46 24.74 9.40
C PHE A 131 -7.99 26.19 9.37
N ASP A 132 -8.90 27.16 9.24
CA ASP A 132 -8.61 28.60 9.07
C ASP A 132 -7.69 28.89 7.87
N VAL A 133 -7.75 28.01 6.85
CA VAL A 133 -6.90 28.08 5.66
C VAL A 133 -7.76 27.82 4.42
N PRO A 134 -7.64 28.63 3.36
CA PRO A 134 -8.34 28.40 2.10
C PRO A 134 -7.84 27.13 1.41
N LEU A 135 -8.74 26.45 0.71
CA LEU A 135 -8.45 25.21 -0.01
C LEU A 135 -7.37 25.41 -1.08
N THR A 136 -7.25 26.60 -1.66
CA THR A 136 -6.18 26.90 -2.64
C THR A 136 -4.78 26.68 -2.04
N HIS A 137 -4.57 27.07 -0.79
CA HIS A 137 -3.31 26.82 -0.07
C HIS A 137 -3.11 25.34 0.22
N ALA A 138 -4.18 24.62 0.61
CA ALA A 138 -4.16 23.18 0.80
C ALA A 138 -3.79 22.41 -0.48
N LEU A 139 -4.32 22.85 -1.62
CA LEU A 139 -4.03 22.29 -2.94
C LEU A 139 -2.57 22.55 -3.36
N ALA A 140 -2.06 23.76 -3.15
CA ALA A 140 -0.66 24.08 -3.41
C ALA A 140 0.29 23.18 -2.60
N ALA A 141 0.02 23.01 -1.31
CA ALA A 141 0.79 22.12 -0.44
C ALA A 141 0.72 20.64 -0.88
N ALA A 142 -0.46 20.20 -1.35
CA ALA A 142 -0.67 18.86 -1.88
C ALA A 142 0.15 18.61 -3.16
N ILE A 143 0.16 19.58 -4.08
CA ILE A 143 0.92 19.52 -5.34
C ILE A 143 2.42 19.49 -5.05
N GLN A 144 2.92 20.36 -4.18
CA GLN A 144 4.35 20.42 -3.84
C GLN A 144 4.86 19.11 -3.22
N ARG A 145 4.07 18.47 -2.34
CA ARG A 145 4.41 17.14 -1.80
C ARG A 145 4.38 16.02 -2.84
N SER A 146 3.50 16.11 -3.84
CA SER A 146 3.46 15.11 -4.91
C SER A 146 4.67 15.20 -5.85
N GLN A 147 5.30 16.38 -5.95
CA GLN A 147 6.50 16.60 -6.77
C GLN A 147 7.81 16.26 -6.04
N GLY A 148 7.82 16.28 -4.71
CA GLY A 148 9.00 16.02 -3.88
C GLY A 148 9.17 14.59 -3.37
N ALA A 149 8.26 13.66 -3.68
CA ALA A 149 8.38 12.27 -3.27
C ALA A 149 9.30 11.50 -4.24
N PRO A 150 10.46 10.96 -3.81
CA PRO A 150 11.23 10.05 -4.65
C PRO A 150 10.40 8.81 -4.95
N ALA A 151 10.40 8.39 -6.22
CA ALA A 151 9.68 7.22 -6.73
C ALA A 151 10.13 5.91 -6.07
#